data_AF-A0A6P2R8X6-F1
#
_entry.id   AF-A0A6P2R8X6-F1
#
_cell.length_a   1.000
_cell.length_b   1.000
_cell.length_c   1.000
_cell.angle_alpha   90.00
_cell.angle_beta   90.00
_cell.angle_gamma   90.00
#
_symmetry.space_group_name_H-M   'P 1'
#
loop_
_entity.id
_entity.type
_entity.pdbx_description
1 polymer ?
#
loop_
_entity_poly.entity_id
_entity_poly.type
_entity_poly.pdbx_seq_one_letter_code
_entity_poly.pdbx_strand_id
1 'polypeptide(L)'
;MVTVDQGAASVLGVVGSAASLLAAIPYARAIYRRSVRPHLFTWLIWSVVTAIAAAGQLVAGAGPSAWCMAAIALICFLTFVACLFLEISAEAIGRSIDYVAEAEAMVIGF
;
A
#
# COMPACT_ATOMS: atom_id res chain seq x y z
N MET A 1 -25.63 16.32 15.32
CA MET A 1 -25.04 15.40 14.33
C MET A 1 -24.54 16.26 13.18
N VAL A 2 -23.22 16.39 13.00
CA VAL A 2 -22.67 17.14 11.86
C VAL A 2 -22.87 16.26 10.62
N THR A 3 -23.82 16.60 9.77
CA THR A 3 -24.02 15.94 8.48
C THR A 3 -23.00 16.51 7.51
N VAL A 4 -21.95 15.75 7.21
CA VAL A 4 -21.02 16.12 6.14
C VAL A 4 -21.82 16.07 4.84
N ASP A 5 -21.86 17.20 4.13
CA ASP A 5 -22.46 17.27 2.81
C ASP A 5 -21.78 16.22 1.90
N GLN A 6 -22.59 15.44 1.17
CA GLN A 6 -22.06 14.35 0.34
C GLN A 6 -21.15 14.88 -0.79
N GLY A 7 -21.34 16.13 -1.22
CA GLY A 7 -20.43 16.82 -2.13
C GLY A 7 -19.08 17.10 -1.47
N ALA A 8 -19.07 17.64 -0.25
CA ALA A 8 -17.83 17.87 0.51
C ALA A 8 -17.06 16.55 0.77
N ALA A 9 -17.77 15.49 1.14
CA ALA A 9 -17.18 14.16 1.31
C ALA A 9 -16.57 13.62 0.00
N SER A 10 -17.23 13.84 -1.14
CA SER A 10 -16.76 13.41 -2.46
C SER A 10 -15.48 14.14 -2.87
N VAL A 11 -15.42 15.46 -2.66
CA VAL A 11 -14.21 16.26 -2.93
C VAL A 11 -13.05 15.77 -2.06
N LEU A 12 -13.28 15.56 -0.76
CA LEU A 12 -12.26 15.04 0.15
C LEU A 12 -11.80 13.62 -0.24
N GLY A 13 -12.72 12.76 -0.67
CA GLY A 13 -12.37 11.42 -1.14
C GLY A 13 -11.53 11.43 -2.41
N VAL A 14 -11.87 12.29 -3.40
CA VAL A 14 -11.06 12.47 -4.62
C VAL A 14 -9.68 13.02 -4.28
N VAL A 15 -9.61 14.08 -3.47
CA VAL A 15 -8.34 14.70 -3.05
C VAL A 15 -7.49 13.69 -2.27
N GLY A 16 -8.09 12.95 -1.34
CA GLY A 16 -7.41 11.91 -0.58
C GLY A 16 -6.87 10.80 -1.47
N SER A 17 -7.68 10.30 -2.40
CA SER A 17 -7.25 9.26 -3.35
C SER A 17 -6.11 9.75 -4.26
N ALA A 18 -6.20 10.98 -4.76
CA ALA A 18 -5.15 11.60 -5.56
C ALA A 18 -3.87 11.77 -4.74
N ALA A 19 -3.97 12.24 -3.49
CA ALA A 19 -2.83 12.38 -2.59
C ALA A 19 -2.17 11.03 -2.31
N SER A 20 -2.94 9.96 -2.08
CA SER A 20 -2.41 8.60 -1.93
C SER A 20 -1.61 8.16 -3.14
N LEU A 21 -2.15 8.35 -4.35
CA LEU A 21 -1.46 8.03 -5.61
C LEU A 21 -0.17 8.85 -5.79
N LEU A 22 -0.22 10.15 -5.50
CA LEU A 22 0.93 11.04 -5.61
C LEU A 22 2.03 10.69 -4.59
N ALA A 23 1.65 10.26 -3.39
CA ALA A 23 2.59 9.83 -2.35
C ALA A 23 3.41 8.59 -2.76
N ALA A 24 2.90 7.76 -3.68
CA ALA A 24 3.63 6.61 -4.20
C ALA A 24 4.77 7.01 -5.16
N ILE A 25 4.70 8.18 -5.80
CA ILE A 25 5.68 8.62 -6.81
C ILE A 25 7.12 8.68 -6.25
N PRO A 26 7.43 9.37 -5.14
CA PRO A 26 8.79 9.43 -4.62
C PRO A 26 9.32 8.04 -4.25
N TYR A 27 8.46 7.19 -3.69
CA TYR A 27 8.83 5.82 -3.31
C TYR A 27 9.13 4.95 -4.54
N ALA A 28 8.26 4.98 -5.55
CA ALA A 28 8.48 4.31 -6.84
C ALA A 28 9.78 4.77 -7.53
N ARG A 29 10.09 6.07 -7.48
CA ARG A 29 11.36 6.59 -8.00
C ARG A 29 12.57 6.08 -7.21
N ALA A 30 12.46 5.95 -5.89
CA ALA A 30 13.52 5.39 -5.05
C ALA A 30 13.78 3.90 -5.33
N ILE A 31 12.72 3.13 -5.58
CA ILE A 31 12.79 1.73 -6.02
C ILE A 31 13.48 1.62 -7.38
N TYR A 32 13.07 2.45 -8.36
CA TYR A 32 13.66 2.44 -9.70
C TYR A 32 15.16 2.80 -9.69
N ARG A 33 15.56 3.73 -8.82
CA ARG A 33 16.97 4.09 -8.58
C ARG A 33 17.76 3.02 -7.80
N ARG A 34 17.11 1.90 -7.43
CA ARG A 34 17.67 0.83 -6.58
C ARG A 34 18.23 1.33 -5.23
N SER A 35 17.81 2.52 -4.79
CA SER A 35 18.19 3.08 -3.49
C SER A 35 17.39 2.44 -2.36
N VAL A 36 16.22 1.89 -2.67
CA VAL A 36 15.36 1.15 -1.74
C VAL A 36 15.06 -0.22 -2.34
N ARG A 37 15.22 -1.28 -1.53
CA ARG A 37 14.83 -2.65 -1.89
C ARG A 37 13.59 -3.06 -1.10
N PRO A 38 12.40 -2.86 -1.66
CA PRO A 38 11.16 -3.21 -0.99
C PRO A 38 11.08 -4.73 -0.76
N HIS A 39 10.55 -5.14 0.40
CA HIS A 39 10.52 -6.56 0.80
C HIS A 39 9.27 -7.25 0.21
N LEU A 40 9.47 -8.30 -0.58
CA LEU A 40 8.38 -8.98 -1.28
C LEU A 40 7.23 -9.38 -0.35
N PHE A 41 7.55 -10.03 0.77
CA PHE A 41 6.56 -10.58 1.69
C PHE A 41 5.68 -9.51 2.35
N THR A 42 6.29 -8.39 2.77
CA THR A 42 5.56 -7.25 3.32
C THR A 42 4.58 -6.68 2.29
N TRP A 43 5.04 -6.44 1.06
CA TRP A 43 4.17 -5.88 0.02
C TRP A 43 3.09 -6.87 -0.44
N LEU A 44 3.34 -8.18 -0.39
CA LEU A 44 2.33 -9.20 -0.62
C LEU A 44 1.21 -9.13 0.44
N ILE A 45 1.57 -9.15 1.72
CA ILE A 45 0.59 -9.06 2.81
C ILE A 45 -0.23 -7.78 2.69
N TRP A 46 0.45 -6.63 2.54
CA TRP A 46 -0.20 -5.35 2.43
C TRP A 46 -1.12 -5.27 1.21
N SER A 47 -0.75 -5.86 0.07
CA SER A 47 -1.63 -5.94 -1.10
C SER A 47 -2.92 -6.70 -0.80
N VAL A 48 -2.82 -7.83 -0.10
CA VAL A 48 -3.99 -8.67 0.26
C VAL A 48 -4.87 -7.96 1.28
N VAL A 49 -4.31 -7.48 2.39
CA VAL A 49 -5.11 -6.87 3.47
C VAL A 49 -5.80 -5.58 3.03
N THR A 50 -5.12 -4.77 2.21
CA THR A 50 -5.70 -3.51 1.70
C THR A 50 -6.75 -3.77 0.63
N ALA A 51 -6.60 -4.79 -0.20
CA ALA A 51 -7.64 -5.22 -1.14
C ALA A 51 -8.90 -5.70 -0.40
N ILE A 52 -8.75 -6.49 0.66
CA ILE A 52 -9.88 -6.92 1.51
C ILE A 52 -10.55 -5.71 2.17
N ALA A 53 -9.76 -4.78 2.72
CA ALA A 53 -10.29 -3.57 3.34
C ALA A 53 -11.02 -2.67 2.32
N ALA A 54 -10.49 -2.52 1.10
CA ALA A 54 -11.13 -1.77 0.03
C ALA A 54 -12.45 -2.43 -0.40
N ALA A 55 -12.45 -3.75 -0.59
CA ALA A 55 -13.67 -4.51 -0.88
C ALA A 55 -14.71 -4.37 0.23
N GLY A 56 -14.27 -4.46 1.50
CA GLY A 56 -15.10 -4.24 2.69
C GLY A 56 -15.74 -2.85 2.70
N GLN A 57 -14.98 -1.80 2.40
CA GLN A 57 -15.50 -0.43 2.32
C GLN A 57 -16.48 -0.25 1.15
N LEU A 58 -16.24 -0.90 0.02
CA LEU A 58 -17.15 -0.87 -1.14
C LEU A 58 -18.49 -1.54 -0.83
N VAL A 59 -18.48 -2.74 -0.22
CA VAL A 59 -19.73 -3.45 0.13
C VAL A 59 -20.48 -2.80 1.28
N ALA A 60 -19.78 -2.13 2.20
CA ALA A 60 -20.38 -1.39 3.30
C ALA A 60 -20.97 -0.03 2.87
N GLY A 61 -20.80 0.38 1.62
CA GLY A 61 -21.26 1.68 1.14
C GLY A 61 -20.52 2.85 1.80
N ALA A 62 -19.24 2.69 2.14
CA ALA A 62 -18.43 3.69 2.85
C ALA A 62 -18.17 4.98 2.04
N GLY A 63 -18.71 5.06 0.82
CA GLY A 63 -18.70 6.25 -0.01
C GLY A 63 -17.29 6.65 -0.45
N PRO A 64 -16.96 7.96 -0.46
CA PRO A 64 -15.70 8.48 -1.00
C PRO A 64 -14.42 7.96 -0.31
N SER A 65 -14.53 7.46 0.93
CA SER A 65 -13.40 6.85 1.64
C SER A 65 -12.93 5.53 1.00
N ALA A 66 -13.86 4.77 0.40
CA ALA A 66 -13.56 3.52 -0.28
C ALA A 66 -12.62 3.71 -1.47
N TRP A 67 -12.68 4.86 -2.14
CA TRP A 67 -11.80 5.20 -3.27
C TRP A 67 -10.36 5.39 -2.82
N CYS A 68 -10.16 6.04 -1.67
CA CYS A 68 -8.84 6.22 -1.09
C CYS A 68 -8.23 4.88 -0.70
N MET A 69 -9.04 3.99 -0.09
CA MET A 69 -8.60 2.65 0.27
C MET A 69 -8.26 1.80 -0.97
N ALA A 70 -9.05 1.90 -2.04
CA ALA A 70 -8.76 1.23 -3.31
C ALA A 70 -7.48 1.76 -3.97
N ALA A 71 -7.22 3.07 -3.90
CA ALA A 71 -5.97 3.66 -4.38
C ALA A 71 -4.74 3.14 -3.61
N ILE A 72 -4.86 3.01 -2.28
CA ILE A 72 -3.81 2.41 -1.43
C ILE A 72 -3.59 0.94 -1.83
N ALA A 73 -4.67 0.17 -2.01
CA ALA A 73 -4.57 -1.23 -2.41
C ALA A 73 -3.85 -1.40 -3.77
N LEU A 74 -4.15 -0.52 -4.73
CA LEU A 74 -3.46 -0.48 -6.02
C LEU A 74 -1.97 -0.20 -5.86
N ILE A 75 -1.58 0.75 -5.01
CA ILE A 75 -0.18 1.09 -4.77
C ILE A 75 0.58 -0.07 -4.13
N CYS A 76 -0.01 -0.72 -3.13
CA CYS A 76 0.58 -1.90 -2.51
C CYS A 76 0.82 -3.00 -3.54
N PHE A 77 -0.19 -3.25 -4.40
CA PHE A 77 -0.09 -4.25 -5.45
C PHE A 77 0.99 -3.92 -6.50
N LEU A 78 1.02 -2.67 -6.98
CA LEU A 78 2.05 -2.22 -7.93
C LEU A 78 3.46 -2.32 -7.32
N THR A 79 3.60 -2.02 -6.03
CA THR A 79 4.88 -2.13 -5.32
C THR A 79 5.30 -3.59 -5.18
N PHE A 80 4.38 -4.50 -4.83
CA PHE A 80 4.62 -5.94 -4.82
C PHE A 80 5.07 -6.46 -6.19
N VAL A 81 4.39 -6.06 -7.25
CA VAL A 81 4.76 -6.41 -8.63
C VAL A 81 6.16 -5.87 -8.98
N ALA A 82 6.48 -4.63 -8.58
CA ALA A 82 7.82 -4.08 -8.74
C ALA A 82 8.89 -4.89 -7.96
N CYS A 83 8.57 -5.40 -6.77
CA CYS A 83 9.45 -6.30 -6.01
C CYS A 83 9.70 -7.60 -6.78
N LEU A 84 8.64 -8.24 -7.30
CA LEU A 84 8.76 -9.48 -8.08
C LEU A 84 9.70 -9.31 -9.27
N PHE A 85 9.55 -8.23 -10.05
CA PHE A 85 10.42 -7.99 -11.20
C PHE A 85 11.87 -7.70 -10.81
N LEU A 86 12.11 -7.09 -9.64
CA LEU A 86 13.46 -6.84 -9.13
C LEU A 86 14.14 -8.10 -8.56
N GLU A 87 13.38 -8.99 -7.93
CA GLU A 87 13.87 -10.26 -7.37
C GLU A 87 14.07 -11.33 -8.44
N ILE A 88 13.23 -11.40 -9.47
CA ILE A 88 13.46 -12.30 -10.63
C ILE A 88 14.79 -11.96 -11.34
N SER A 89 15.25 -10.71 -11.23
CA SER A 89 16.56 -10.28 -11.74
C SER A 89 17.74 -10.63 -10.82
N ALA A 90 17.53 -11.12 -9.59
CA ALA A 90 18.58 -11.44 -8.63
C ALA A 90 18.15 -12.58 -7.70
N GLU A 91 18.65 -13.80 -7.93
CA GLU A 91 18.45 -15.01 -7.09
C GLU A 91 18.68 -14.75 -5.58
N ALA A 92 17.69 -14.22 -4.85
CA ALA A 92 17.84 -13.80 -3.46
C ALA A 92 16.64 -14.18 -2.56
N ILE A 93 15.98 -15.29 -2.88
CA ILE A 93 14.86 -15.86 -2.12
C ILE A 93 15.26 -16.24 -0.68
N GLY A 94 16.54 -16.52 -0.42
CA GLY A 94 17.01 -17.00 0.89
C GLY A 94 17.18 -15.94 1.99
N ARG A 95 17.23 -14.63 1.68
CA ARG A 95 17.54 -13.59 2.69
C ARG A 95 16.34 -12.82 3.24
N SER A 96 15.16 -12.95 2.64
CA SER A 96 13.98 -12.15 3.04
C SER A 96 13.30 -12.66 4.32
N ILE A 97 13.45 -13.93 4.67
CA ILE A 97 12.91 -14.53 5.90
C ILE A 97 13.69 -14.04 7.14
N ASP A 98 15.01 -13.91 7.04
CA ASP A 98 15.87 -13.55 8.19
C ASP A 98 15.60 -12.11 8.69
N TYR A 99 15.29 -11.18 7.79
CA TYR A 99 14.99 -9.79 8.18
C TYR A 99 13.59 -9.60 8.79
N VAL A 100 12.64 -10.50 8.53
CA VAL A 100 11.29 -10.44 9.16
C VAL A 100 11.39 -10.74 10.65
N ALA A 101 12.25 -11.68 11.05
CA ALA A 101 12.50 -11.95 12.47
C ALA A 101 13.12 -10.73 13.18
N GLU A 102 14.04 -10.00 12.52
CA GLU A 102 14.65 -8.80 13.11
C GLU A 102 13.71 -7.58 13.13
N ALA A 103 12.88 -7.40 12.11
CA ALA A 103 11.96 -6.26 12.02
C ALA A 103 10.73 -6.40 12.94
N GLU A 104 10.18 -7.62 13.10
CA GLU A 104 9.10 -7.90 14.05
C GLU A 104 9.54 -7.66 15.50
N ALA A 105 10.81 -7.96 15.82
CA ALA A 105 11.39 -7.67 17.13
C ALA A 105 11.48 -6.16 17.44
N MET A 106 11.56 -5.30 16.43
CA MET A 106 11.64 -3.84 16.60
C MET A 106 10.26 -3.19 16.77
N VAL A 107 9.19 -3.79 16.24
CA VAL A 107 7.82 -3.23 16.26
C VAL A 107 7.04 -3.65 17.52
N ILE A 108 7.35 -4.79 18.12
CA ILE A 108 6.69 -5.30 19.34
C ILE A 108 7.36 -4.75 20.63
N GLY A 109 8.43 -3.96 20.49
CA GLY A 109 9.20 -3.38 21.60
C GLY A 109 8.74 -2.01 22.11
N PHE A 110 7.48 -1.61 21.91
CA PHE A 110 6.88 -0.38 22.46
C PHE A 110 5.58 -0.67 23.21
#